data_AF-A0A218PKP9-F1
#
_entry.id   AF-A0A218PKP9-F1
#
_cell.length_a   1.000
_cell.length_b   1.000
_cell.length_c   1.000
_cell.angle_alpha   90.00
_cell.angle_beta   90.00
_cell.angle_gamma   90.00
#
_symmetry.space_group_name_H-M   'P 1'
#
loop_
_entity.id
_entity.type
_entity.pdbx_description
1 polymer ?
#
loop_
_entity_poly.entity_id
_entity_poly.type
_entity_poly.pdbx_seq_one_letter_code
_entity_poly.pdbx_strand_id
1 'polypeptide(L)'
;MRLAAYLRRLSSFAETIHRWLGEAARLDELRREKVALYAEEIAATLSRAAAALGTLENAPDDRLAVLTATRELGRIAGYLETIMAALAVHLDGRKRAGVKRRLEHLKPFDLEAAIREFGAFPQARRLTAAEGYFRALADTLRA
;
A
#
# COMPACT_ATOMS: atom_id res chain seq x y z
N MET A 1 -2.71 -2.20 -15.78
CA MET A 1 -2.15 -3.29 -14.93
C MET A 1 -3.32 -4.06 -14.34
N ARG A 2 -3.28 -5.39 -14.21
CA ARG A 2 -4.34 -6.14 -13.52
C ARG A 2 -4.37 -5.80 -12.02
N LEU A 3 -5.55 -5.67 -11.39
CA LEU A 3 -5.67 -5.43 -9.95
C LEU A 3 -4.88 -6.46 -9.14
N ALA A 4 -4.95 -7.74 -9.51
CA ALA A 4 -4.16 -8.81 -8.90
C ALA A 4 -2.65 -8.51 -8.87
N ALA A 5 -2.11 -7.90 -9.93
CA ALA A 5 -0.71 -7.54 -10.02
C ALA A 5 -0.40 -6.31 -9.17
N TYR A 6 -1.30 -5.32 -9.11
CA TYR A 6 -1.20 -4.19 -8.19
C TYR A 6 -1.14 -4.68 -6.73
N LEU A 7 -2.10 -5.51 -6.32
CA LEU A 7 -2.20 -6.05 -4.95
C LEU A 7 -0.98 -6.88 -4.55
N ARG A 8 -0.45 -7.70 -5.47
CA ARG A 8 0.81 -8.43 -5.25
C ARG A 8 2.00 -7.51 -5.07
N ARG A 9 2.11 -6.45 -5.88
CA ARG A 9 3.20 -5.45 -5.74
C ARG A 9 3.11 -4.76 -4.39
N LEU A 10 1.91 -4.37 -3.98
CA LEU A 10 1.67 -3.77 -2.68
C LEU A 10 2.05 -4.70 -1.51
N SER A 11 1.65 -5.97 -1.58
CA SER A 11 2.02 -6.96 -0.55
C SER A 11 3.54 -7.14 -0.48
N SER A 12 4.19 -7.22 -1.64
CA SER A 12 5.65 -7.30 -1.72
C SER A 12 6.35 -6.05 -1.16
N PHE A 13 5.72 -4.88 -1.28
CA PHE A 13 6.16 -3.65 -0.63
C PHE A 13 6.07 -3.75 0.89
N ALA A 14 4.91 -4.13 1.42
CA ALA A 14 4.69 -4.29 2.84
C ALA A 14 5.73 -5.25 3.45
N GLU A 15 5.93 -6.42 2.84
CA GLU A 15 6.95 -7.40 3.25
C GLU A 15 8.38 -6.87 3.17
N THR A 16 8.68 -5.98 2.22
CA THR A 16 10.02 -5.41 2.07
C THR A 16 10.28 -4.39 3.17
N ILE A 17 9.31 -3.52 3.46
CA ILE A 17 9.41 -2.55 4.55
C ILE A 17 9.46 -3.28 5.90
N HIS A 18 8.64 -4.32 6.08
CA HIS A 18 8.67 -5.16 7.28
C HIS A 18 10.02 -5.86 7.47
N ARG A 19 10.65 -6.38 6.41
CA ARG A 19 12.03 -6.91 6.48
C ARG A 19 13.07 -5.87 6.83
N TRP A 20 12.76 -4.59 6.67
CA TRP A 20 13.63 -3.49 7.06
C TRP A 20 13.31 -2.93 8.45
N LEU A 21 12.43 -3.58 9.23
CA LEU A 21 12.16 -3.23 10.62
C LEU A 21 13.43 -3.05 11.46
N GLY A 22 14.43 -3.91 11.26
CA GLY A 22 15.72 -3.79 11.96
C GLY A 22 16.50 -2.51 11.63
N GLU A 23 16.28 -1.92 10.43
CA GLU A 23 16.83 -0.61 10.06
C GLU A 23 15.91 0.52 10.50
N ALA A 24 14.59 0.32 10.45
CA ALA A 24 13.60 1.30 10.88
C ALA A 24 13.64 1.52 12.40
N ALA A 25 13.97 0.51 13.19
CA ALA A 25 14.21 0.63 14.63
C ALA A 25 15.43 1.50 14.97
N ARG A 26 16.37 1.66 14.04
CA ARG A 26 17.54 2.53 14.18
C ARG A 26 17.26 4.00 13.85
N LEU A 27 16.05 4.31 13.39
CA LEU A 27 15.62 5.69 13.19
C LEU A 27 15.58 6.43 14.53
N ASP A 28 15.85 7.74 14.47
CA ASP A 28 15.48 8.66 15.53
C ASP A 28 13.96 8.63 15.76
N GLU A 29 13.55 8.99 16.97
CA GLU A 29 12.16 8.93 17.44
C GLU A 29 11.19 9.63 16.49
N LEU A 30 11.56 10.82 16.00
CA LEU A 30 10.71 11.63 15.13
C LEU A 30 10.49 10.97 13.75
N ARG A 31 11.56 10.41 13.16
CA ARG A 31 11.43 9.65 11.90
C ARG A 31 10.67 8.35 12.10
N ARG A 32 10.88 7.68 13.22
CA ARG A 32 10.19 6.43 13.56
C ARG A 32 8.67 6.65 13.67
N GLU A 33 8.25 7.69 14.39
CA GLU A 33 6.84 8.07 14.49
C GLU A 33 6.27 8.47 13.14
N LYS A 34 7.03 9.21 12.33
CA LYS A 34 6.59 9.55 10.96
C LYS A 34 6.33 8.28 10.13
N VAL A 35 7.22 7.29 10.18
CA VAL A 35 7.01 6.03 9.45
C VAL A 35 5.81 5.27 10.01
N ALA A 36 5.62 5.24 11.34
CA ALA A 36 4.47 4.60 11.98
C ALA A 36 3.15 5.23 11.53
N LEU A 37 3.05 6.56 11.55
CA LEU A 37 1.89 7.32 11.09
C LEU A 37 1.51 6.95 9.65
N TYR A 38 2.47 6.98 8.72
CA TYR A 38 2.17 6.67 7.32
C TYR A 38 1.88 5.18 7.10
N ALA A 39 2.44 4.27 7.92
CA ALA A 39 2.09 2.86 7.88
C ALA A 39 0.63 2.64 8.31
N GLU A 40 0.19 3.32 9.37
CA GLU A 40 -1.19 3.30 9.84
C GLU A 40 -2.16 3.89 8.81
N GLU A 41 -1.81 5.02 8.19
CA GLU A 41 -2.60 5.62 7.10
C GLU A 41 -2.73 4.67 5.90
N ILE A 42 -1.65 3.96 5.52
CA ILE A 42 -1.74 2.94 4.47
C ILE A 42 -2.70 1.83 4.91
N ALA A 43 -2.59 1.30 6.12
CA ALA A 43 -3.49 0.25 6.61
C ALA A 43 -4.96 0.70 6.57
N ALA A 44 -5.27 1.92 7.03
CA ALA A 44 -6.60 2.49 6.99
C ALA A 44 -7.11 2.66 5.53
N THR A 45 -6.25 3.13 4.63
CA THR A 45 -6.55 3.22 3.19
C THR A 45 -6.81 1.86 2.55
N LEU A 46 -6.06 0.82 2.92
CA LEU A 46 -6.29 -0.54 2.44
C LEU A 46 -7.63 -1.10 2.90
N SER A 47 -7.99 -0.85 4.16
CA SER A 47 -9.29 -1.25 4.70
C SER A 47 -10.45 -0.58 3.93
N ARG A 48 -10.37 0.75 3.71
CA ARG A 48 -11.37 1.49 2.91
C ARG A 48 -11.43 1.02 1.46
N ALA A 49 -10.29 0.74 0.83
CA ALA A 49 -10.23 0.19 -0.52
C ALA A 49 -10.86 -1.22 -0.60
N ALA A 50 -10.61 -2.07 0.40
CA ALA A 50 -11.18 -3.41 0.47
C ALA A 50 -12.71 -3.38 0.60
N ALA A 51 -13.24 -2.48 1.44
CA ALA A 51 -14.69 -2.29 1.60
C ALA A 51 -15.36 -1.83 0.29
N ALA A 52 -14.75 -0.86 -0.40
CA ALA A 52 -15.25 -0.39 -1.69
C ALA A 52 -15.19 -1.47 -2.77
N LEU A 53 -14.09 -2.23 -2.84
CA LEU A 53 -13.98 -3.37 -3.77
C LEU A 53 -14.98 -4.48 -3.46
N GLY A 54 -15.24 -4.77 -2.18
CA GLY A 54 -16.28 -5.73 -1.78
C GLY A 54 -17.69 -5.27 -2.15
N THR A 55 -17.93 -3.96 -2.20
CA THR A 55 -19.19 -3.41 -2.75
C THR A 55 -19.27 -3.68 -4.25
N LEU A 56 -18.19 -3.44 -4.99
CA LEU A 56 -18.11 -3.70 -6.43
C LEU A 56 -18.19 -5.18 -6.82
N GLU A 57 -17.88 -6.11 -5.91
CA GLU A 57 -18.11 -7.54 -6.11
C GLU A 57 -19.61 -7.85 -6.29
N ASN A 58 -20.49 -7.12 -5.59
CA ASN A 58 -21.94 -7.34 -5.61
C ASN A 58 -22.69 -6.32 -6.48
N ALA A 59 -22.13 -5.13 -6.67
CA ALA A 59 -22.68 -4.04 -7.47
C ALA A 59 -21.59 -3.42 -8.37
N PRO A 60 -21.25 -4.05 -9.50
CA PRO A 60 -20.13 -3.61 -10.35
C PRO A 60 -20.26 -2.20 -10.93
N ASP A 61 -21.50 -1.71 -11.07
CA ASP A 61 -21.81 -0.38 -11.64
C ASP A 61 -21.94 0.72 -10.56
N ASP A 62 -21.64 0.41 -9.29
CA ASP A 62 -21.66 1.39 -8.21
C ASP A 62 -20.53 2.42 -8.38
N ARG A 63 -20.89 3.58 -8.92
CA ARG A 63 -19.96 4.70 -9.15
C ARG A 63 -19.28 5.20 -7.88
N LEU A 64 -19.97 5.21 -6.74
CA LEU A 64 -19.38 5.67 -5.48
C LEU A 64 -18.31 4.69 -5.00
N ALA A 65 -18.56 3.40 -5.13
CA ALA A 65 -17.58 2.38 -4.81
C ALA A 65 -16.36 2.42 -5.75
N VAL A 66 -16.56 2.65 -7.05
CA VAL A 66 -15.46 2.87 -8.02
C VAL A 66 -14.60 4.07 -7.63
N LEU A 67 -15.22 5.24 -7.40
CA LEU A 67 -14.49 6.46 -7.03
C LEU A 67 -13.73 6.28 -5.72
N THR A 68 -14.35 5.65 -4.73
CA THR A 68 -13.73 5.39 -3.43
C THR A 68 -12.52 4.49 -3.57
N ALA A 69 -12.65 3.34 -4.23
CA ALA A 69 -11.55 2.42 -4.42
C ALA A 69 -10.41 3.07 -5.24
N THR A 70 -10.73 3.81 -6.31
CA THR A 70 -9.74 4.52 -7.13
C THR A 70 -8.95 5.53 -6.30
N ARG A 71 -9.65 6.35 -5.50
CA ARG A 71 -9.04 7.36 -4.64
C ARG A 71 -8.15 6.74 -3.57
N GLU A 72 -8.61 5.71 -2.89
CA GLU A 72 -7.84 5.03 -1.84
C GLU A 72 -6.59 4.36 -2.42
N LEU A 73 -6.72 3.59 -3.51
CA LEU A 73 -5.58 2.96 -4.18
C LEU A 73 -4.57 4.00 -4.69
N GLY A 74 -5.04 5.16 -5.15
CA GLY A 74 -4.18 6.27 -5.58
C GLY A 74 -3.34 6.89 -4.45
N ARG A 75 -3.87 6.95 -3.22
CA ARG A 75 -3.15 7.54 -2.06
C ARG A 75 -1.96 6.71 -1.60
N ILE A 76 -2.03 5.40 -1.74
CA ILE A 76 -1.02 4.46 -1.25
C ILE A 76 0.37 4.78 -1.81
N ALA A 77 0.47 5.16 -3.09
CA ALA A 77 1.74 5.48 -3.72
C ALA A 77 2.46 6.64 -3.00
N GLY A 78 1.75 7.72 -2.69
CA GLY A 78 2.31 8.88 -1.99
C GLY A 78 2.70 8.59 -0.54
N TYR A 79 1.93 7.75 0.17
CA TYR A 79 2.30 7.31 1.51
C TYR A 79 3.56 6.44 1.49
N LEU A 80 3.67 5.52 0.53
CA LEU A 80 4.88 4.71 0.34
C LEU A 80 6.10 5.57 -0.01
N GLU A 81 5.95 6.57 -0.88
CA GLU A 81 7.01 7.54 -1.18
C GLU A 81 7.49 8.26 0.08
N THR A 82 6.56 8.65 0.96
CA THR A 82 6.90 9.34 2.21
C THR A 82 7.64 8.45 3.20
N ILE A 83 7.18 7.20 3.38
CA ILE A 83 7.89 6.19 4.18
C ILE A 83 9.31 5.98 3.64
N MET A 84 9.44 5.87 2.31
CA MET A 84 10.72 5.62 1.68
C MET A 84 11.69 6.80 1.79
N ALA A 85 11.19 8.03 1.73
CA ALA A 85 12.00 9.21 1.99
C ALA A 85 12.51 9.24 3.45
N ALA A 86 11.68 8.84 4.42
CA ALA A 86 12.09 8.76 5.82
C ALA A 86 13.13 7.65 6.05
N LEU A 87 12.99 6.50 5.40
CA LEU A 87 13.93 5.39 5.49
C LEU A 87 15.23 5.61 4.71
N ALA A 88 15.22 6.50 3.70
CA ALA A 88 16.30 6.64 2.73
C ALA A 88 17.67 6.73 3.42
N VAL A 89 17.82 7.55 4.45
CA VAL A 89 19.09 7.79 5.18
C VAL A 89 19.78 6.49 5.63
N HIS A 90 19.02 5.44 5.96
CA HIS A 90 19.53 4.16 6.46
C HIS A 90 19.56 3.04 5.41
N LEU A 91 19.04 3.28 4.21
CA LEU A 91 19.06 2.31 3.12
C LEU A 91 20.34 2.48 2.29
N ASP A 92 21.02 1.36 1.99
CA ASP A 92 22.09 1.33 1.02
C ASP A 92 21.60 1.68 -0.40
N GLY A 93 22.52 2.05 -1.30
CA GLY A 93 22.19 2.47 -2.66
C GLY A 93 21.41 1.42 -3.47
N ARG A 94 21.63 0.12 -3.20
CA ARG A 94 20.95 -0.97 -3.90
C ARG A 94 19.49 -1.10 -3.44
N LYS A 95 19.25 -1.02 -2.12
CA LYS A 95 17.91 -1.01 -1.51
C LYS A 95 17.09 0.18 -2.01
N ARG A 96 17.69 1.39 -2.01
CA ARG A 96 17.05 2.61 -2.53
C ARG A 96 16.64 2.47 -4.00
N ALA A 97 17.56 2.03 -4.86
CA ALA A 97 17.29 1.85 -6.28
C ALA A 97 16.24 0.75 -6.55
N GLY A 98 16.23 -0.31 -5.74
CA GLY A 98 15.24 -1.38 -5.82
C GLY A 98 13.83 -0.88 -5.52
N VAL A 99 13.66 -0.09 -4.46
CA VAL A 99 12.35 0.47 -4.11
C VAL A 99 11.89 1.55 -5.07
N LYS A 100 12.76 2.49 -5.46
CA LYS A 100 12.40 3.51 -6.44
C LYS A 100 11.84 2.87 -7.71
N ARG A 101 12.51 1.84 -8.23
CA ARG A 101 11.98 1.05 -9.35
C ARG A 101 10.61 0.47 -9.04
N ARG A 102 10.40 -0.17 -7.89
CA ARG A 102 9.09 -0.75 -7.55
C ARG A 102 7.98 0.31 -7.44
N LEU A 103 8.29 1.52 -6.96
CA LEU A 103 7.35 2.65 -6.84
C LEU A 103 6.96 3.17 -8.22
N GLU A 104 7.93 3.34 -9.12
CA GLU A 104 7.69 3.70 -10.52
C GLU A 104 6.80 2.69 -11.24
N HIS A 105 6.75 1.43 -10.79
CA HIS A 105 5.84 0.41 -11.32
C HIS A 105 4.48 0.34 -10.59
N LEU A 106 4.30 1.09 -9.50
CA LEU A 106 3.03 1.25 -8.79
C LEU A 106 2.14 2.35 -9.42
N LYS A 107 2.58 2.94 -10.56
CA LYS A 107 1.91 3.92 -11.43
C LYS A 107 0.37 3.85 -11.45
N PRO A 108 -0.31 4.99 -11.70
CA PRO A 108 -1.74 5.16 -11.44
C PRO A 108 -2.54 3.99 -12.00
N PHE A 109 -3.16 3.26 -11.09
CA PHE A 109 -4.00 2.12 -11.42
C PHE A 109 -5.39 2.65 -11.78
N ASP A 110 -5.71 2.61 -13.07
CA ASP A 110 -7.04 2.89 -13.57
C ASP A 110 -7.96 1.69 -13.24
N LEU A 111 -8.71 1.84 -12.15
CA LEU A 111 -9.63 0.82 -11.66
C LEU A 111 -10.78 0.62 -12.64
N GLU A 112 -11.30 1.68 -13.28
CA GLU A 112 -12.41 1.59 -14.23
C GLU A 112 -12.02 0.81 -15.48
N ALA A 113 -10.83 1.07 -16.03
CA ALA A 113 -10.30 0.27 -17.12
C ALA A 113 -10.12 -1.21 -16.69
N ALA A 114 -9.64 -1.45 -15.47
CA ALA A 114 -9.46 -2.80 -14.96
C ALA A 114 -10.77 -3.56 -14.72
N ILE A 115 -11.84 -2.89 -14.26
CA ILE A 115 -13.18 -3.48 -14.13
C ILE A 115 -13.70 -3.89 -15.51
N ARG A 116 -13.63 -2.96 -16.48
CA ARG A 116 -14.13 -3.19 -17.85
C ARG A 116 -13.40 -4.34 -18.55
N GLU A 117 -12.10 -4.48 -18.34
CA GLU A 117 -11.28 -5.49 -19.02
C GLU A 117 -11.34 -6.86 -18.34
N PHE A 118 -11.56 -6.93 -17.02
CA PHE A 118 -11.38 -8.18 -16.25
C PHE A 118 -12.55 -8.62 -15.36
N GLY A 119 -13.61 -7.81 -15.21
CA GLY A 119 -14.79 -8.15 -14.39
C GLY A 119 -14.61 -8.02 -12.86
N ALA A 120 -15.64 -8.41 -12.11
CA ALA A 120 -15.74 -8.26 -10.65
C ALA A 120 -14.69 -9.09 -9.88
N PHE A 121 -14.23 -8.55 -8.76
CA PHE A 121 -12.91 -8.82 -8.17
C PHE A 121 -12.92 -9.78 -6.95
N PRO A 122 -12.68 -11.10 -7.06
CA PRO A 122 -12.72 -12.01 -5.90
C PRO A 122 -11.52 -11.86 -4.94
N GLN A 123 -10.68 -10.84 -5.15
CA GLN A 123 -9.32 -10.74 -4.64
C GLN A 123 -9.17 -9.66 -3.56
N ALA A 124 -10.25 -9.02 -3.14
CA ALA A 124 -10.26 -8.04 -2.05
C ALA A 124 -9.62 -8.61 -0.76
N ARG A 125 -9.75 -9.92 -0.52
CA ARG A 125 -9.09 -10.64 0.59
C ARG A 125 -7.57 -10.47 0.64
N ARG A 126 -6.89 -10.19 -0.48
CA ARG A 126 -5.43 -9.95 -0.50
C ARG A 126 -5.05 -8.60 0.10
N LEU A 127 -5.97 -7.63 0.14
CA LEU A 127 -5.75 -6.34 0.79
C LEU A 127 -5.65 -6.49 2.31
N THR A 128 -6.43 -7.40 2.90
CA THR A 128 -6.42 -7.67 4.34
C THR A 128 -5.07 -8.16 4.83
N ALA A 129 -4.36 -8.97 4.03
CA ALA A 129 -3.01 -9.41 4.38
C ALA A 129 -2.00 -8.24 4.36
N ALA A 130 -2.06 -7.39 3.32
CA ALA A 130 -1.21 -6.20 3.23
C ALA A 130 -1.50 -5.21 4.38
N GLU A 131 -2.77 -5.01 4.71
CA GLU A 131 -3.21 -4.21 5.86
C GLU A 131 -2.56 -4.71 7.16
N GLY A 132 -2.63 -6.02 7.44
CA GLY A 132 -2.04 -6.61 8.63
C GLY A 132 -0.53 -6.34 8.76
N TYR A 133 0.21 -6.40 7.66
CA TYR A 133 1.64 -6.06 7.67
C TYR A 133 1.91 -4.59 8.00
N PHE A 134 1.11 -3.66 7.48
CA PHE A 134 1.26 -2.24 7.77
C PHE A 134 0.85 -1.87 9.19
N ARG A 135 -0.18 -2.52 9.75
CA ARG A 135 -0.53 -2.37 11.17
C ARG A 135 0.60 -2.85 12.07
N ALA A 136 1.10 -4.07 11.84
CA ALA A 136 2.21 -4.62 12.62
C ALA A 136 3.48 -3.75 12.54
N LEU A 137 3.75 -3.15 11.38
CA LEU A 137 4.83 -2.18 11.21
C LEU A 137 4.62 -0.94 12.09
N ALA A 138 3.43 -0.34 12.07
CA ALA A 138 3.12 0.84 12.89
C ALA A 138 3.27 0.52 14.39
N ASP A 139 2.72 -0.61 14.84
CA ASP A 139 2.81 -1.05 16.24
C ASP A 139 4.26 -1.25 16.68
N THR A 140 5.06 -1.92 15.86
CA THR A 140 6.47 -2.20 16.20
C THR A 140 7.31 -0.92 16.26
N LEU A 141 6.98 0.10 15.47
CA LEU A 141 7.69 1.37 15.45
C LEU A 141 7.32 2.28 16.63
N ARG A 142 6.20 2.01 17.31
CA ARG A 142 5.77 2.77 18.49
C ARG A 142 6.07 2.08 19.82
N ALA A 143 6.47 0.80 19.79
CA ALA A 143 6.93 0.04 20.93
C ALA A 143 8.33 0.48 21.39
#